data_AF-A0A3M2E8X0-F1
#
_entry.id   AF-A0A3M2E8X0-F1
#
_cell.length_a   1.000
_cell.length_b   1.000
_cell.length_c   1.000
_cell.angle_alpha   90.00
_cell.angle_beta   90.00
_cell.angle_gamma   90.00
#
_symmetry.space_group_name_H-M   'P 1'
#
loop_
_entity.id
_entity.type
_entity.pdbx_description
1 polymer ?
#
loop_
_entity_poly.entity_id
_entity_poly.type
_entity_poly.pdbx_seq_one_letter_code
_entity_poly.pdbx_strand_id
1 'polypeptide(L)'
;QYDLIVSNPPYVDAQDMENLPEEYRHEPVHALAAGHDGLDLVHRILHSAHRYLKPNGVLIVEVGNSAEALMNAYPTAPFVWIEFARGGDGVFFLSRDDLVNHFNS
;
A
#
# COMPACT_ATOMS: atom_id res chain seq x y z
N GLN A 1 12.05 7.34 14.31
CA GLN A 1 10.95 6.36 14.46
C GLN A 1 9.67 7.11 14.75
N TYR A 2 8.53 6.59 14.30
CA TYR A 2 7.22 7.25 14.30
C TYR A 2 6.16 6.39 15.03
N ASP A 3 5.13 7.04 15.54
CA ASP A 3 3.95 6.37 16.11
C ASP A 3 2.96 5.93 15.02
N LEU A 4 2.93 6.64 13.89
CA LEU A 4 2.04 6.38 12.77
C LEU A 4 2.78 6.63 11.45
N ILE A 5 2.62 5.71 10.50
CA ILE A 5 2.95 5.91 9.10
C ILE A 5 1.65 5.77 8.29
N VAL A 6 1.36 6.76 7.46
CA VAL A 6 0.24 6.74 6.50
C VAL A 6 0.82 6.85 5.10
N SER A 7 0.33 6.04 4.17
CA SER A 7 0.74 6.11 2.76
C SER A 7 -0.43 5.85 1.84
N ASN A 8 -0.54 6.66 0.79
CA ASN A 8 -1.36 6.38 -0.39
C ASN A 8 -0.40 6.32 -1.58
N PRO A 9 0.32 5.18 -1.76
CA PRO A 9 1.26 5.05 -2.87
C PRO A 9 0.50 5.10 -4.21
N PRO A 10 1.11 5.61 -5.29
CA PRO A 10 0.46 5.60 -6.60
C PRO A 10 0.20 4.15 -7.04
N TYR A 11 -1.07 3.76 -7.19
CA TYR A 11 -1.47 2.55 -7.91
C TYR A 11 -1.68 2.99 -9.34
N VAL A 12 -0.69 2.79 -10.19
CA VAL A 12 -0.96 2.86 -11.61
C VAL A 12 -0.65 1.52 -12.22
N ASP A 13 -1.73 0.83 -12.54
CA ASP A 13 -1.72 -0.29 -13.45
C ASP A 13 -1.11 0.20 -14.77
N ALA A 14 -0.12 -0.52 -15.28
CA ALA A 14 0.52 -0.19 -16.55
C ALA A 14 -0.50 -0.09 -17.69
N GLN A 15 -1.67 -0.73 -17.58
CA GLN A 15 -2.77 -0.63 -18.54
C GLN A 15 -3.59 0.66 -18.44
N ASP A 16 -3.74 1.25 -17.25
CA ASP A 16 -4.46 2.51 -17.06
C ASP A 16 -3.62 3.73 -17.46
N MET A 17 -2.29 3.60 -17.44
CA MET A 17 -1.37 4.59 -18.00
C MET A 17 -1.62 4.90 -19.49
N GLU A 18 -2.04 3.91 -20.28
CA GLU A 18 -2.30 4.09 -21.71
C GLU A 18 -3.59 4.89 -21.98
N ASN A 19 -4.52 4.90 -21.02
CA ASN A 19 -5.85 5.55 -21.15
C ASN A 19 -5.94 6.91 -20.43
N LEU A 20 -4.86 7.40 -19.81
CA LEU A 20 -4.87 8.70 -19.13
C LEU A 20 -5.00 9.86 -20.14
N PRO A 21 -5.87 10.85 -19.88
CA PRO A 21 -5.94 12.08 -20.65
C PRO A 21 -4.57 12.77 -20.76
N GLU A 22 -4.31 13.42 -21.88
CA GLU A 22 -3.00 14.03 -22.21
C GLU A 22 -2.47 15.00 -21.14
N GLU A 23 -3.38 15.56 -20.33
CA GLU A 23 -3.12 16.47 -19.21
C GLU A 23 -2.32 15.84 -18.05
N TYR A 24 -2.35 14.51 -17.89
CA TYR A 24 -1.59 13.78 -16.85
C TYR A 24 -0.15 13.42 -17.28
N ARG A 25 0.26 13.75 -18.52
CA ARG A 25 1.61 13.46 -19.03
C ARG A 25 2.70 14.42 -18.56
N HIS A 26 2.35 15.44 -17.77
CA HIS A 26 3.27 16.48 -17.30
C HIS A 26 3.94 16.16 -15.95
N GLU A 27 3.53 15.11 -15.24
CA GLU A 27 4.23 14.63 -14.06
C GLU A 27 5.29 13.57 -14.44
N PRO A 28 6.48 13.58 -13.79
CA PRO A 28 7.58 12.72 -14.19
C PRO A 28 7.18 11.23 -14.11
N VAL A 29 7.20 10.57 -15.27
CA VAL A 29 6.85 9.16 -15.59
C VAL A 29 7.84 8.16 -14.95
N HIS A 30 8.25 8.40 -13.71
CA HIS A 30 9.07 7.51 -12.90
C HIS A 30 8.38 7.04 -11.62
N ALA A 31 7.18 7.55 -11.33
CA ALA A 31 6.38 7.12 -10.19
C ALA A 31 5.33 6.03 -10.53
N LEU A 32 5.14 5.69 -11.81
CA LEU A 32 3.98 4.95 -12.31
C LEU A 32 4.26 3.57 -12.92
N ALA A 33 5.46 3.01 -12.73
CA ALA A 33 5.73 1.61 -13.08
C ALA A 33 5.68 0.76 -11.80
N ALA A 34 4.47 0.60 -11.24
CA ALA A 34 4.25 -0.26 -10.09
C ALA A 34 3.91 -1.68 -10.58
N GLY A 35 4.94 -2.50 -10.86
CA GLY A 35 4.79 -3.94 -11.04
C GLY A 35 3.73 -4.45 -12.03
N HIS A 36 3.41 -5.74 -11.94
CA HIS A 36 2.32 -6.38 -12.71
C HIS A 36 0.94 -6.14 -12.07
N ASP A 37 0.90 -5.71 -10.81
CA ASP A 37 -0.30 -5.59 -9.97
C ASP A 37 -0.46 -4.22 -9.27
N GLY A 38 0.41 -3.25 -9.57
CA GLY A 38 0.39 -1.95 -8.90
C GLY A 38 1.02 -1.93 -7.50
N LEU A 39 1.56 -3.05 -6.99
CA LEU A 39 1.85 -3.23 -5.57
C LEU A 39 3.34 -3.14 -5.21
N ASP A 40 4.28 -2.94 -6.14
CA ASP A 40 5.72 -2.89 -5.85
C ASP A 40 6.09 -1.97 -4.66
N LEU A 41 5.49 -0.78 -4.62
CA LEU A 41 5.71 0.16 -3.51
C LEU A 41 5.06 -0.33 -2.22
N VAL A 42 3.86 -0.91 -2.29
CA VAL A 42 3.17 -1.49 -1.12
C VAL A 42 3.98 -2.65 -0.55
N HIS A 43 4.47 -3.56 -1.38
CA HIS A 43 5.37 -4.65 -0.99
C HIS A 43 6.60 -4.11 -0.28
N ARG A 44 7.25 -3.08 -0.83
CA ARG A 44 8.42 -2.45 -0.20
C ARG A 44 8.10 -1.82 1.15
N ILE A 45 6.94 -1.17 1.27
CA ILE A 45 6.45 -0.57 2.52
C ILE A 45 6.27 -1.67 3.57
N LEU A 46 5.58 -2.77 3.24
CA LEU A 46 5.33 -3.88 4.17
C LEU A 46 6.62 -4.47 4.75
N HIS A 47 7.65 -4.69 3.92
CA HIS A 47 8.95 -5.25 4.37
C HIS A 47 9.85 -4.25 5.11
N SER A 48 9.51 -2.96 5.12
CA SER A 48 10.41 -1.91 5.60
C SER A 48 9.86 -1.04 6.72
N ALA A 49 8.54 -0.87 6.79
CA ALA A 49 7.89 0.09 7.68
C ALA A 49 8.20 -0.18 9.16
N HIS A 50 8.35 -1.45 9.58
CA HIS A 50 8.65 -1.81 10.97
C HIS A 50 9.97 -1.18 11.50
N ARG A 51 10.94 -0.91 10.62
CA ARG A 51 12.22 -0.26 10.98
C ARG A 51 12.05 1.20 11.39
N TYR A 52 10.98 1.83 10.90
CA TYR A 52 10.68 3.24 11.12
C TYR A 52 9.59 3.45 12.18
N LEU A 53 8.91 2.39 12.64
CA LEU A 53 7.89 2.47 13.68
C LEU A 53 8.48 2.26 15.08
N LYS A 54 7.93 2.96 16.08
CA LYS A 54 8.16 2.70 17.50
C LYS A 54 7.48 1.39 17.94
N PRO A 55 7.83 0.80 19.10
CA PRO A 55 7.00 -0.22 19.75
C PRO A 55 5.59 0.34 19.94
N ASN A 56 4.55 -0.35 19.45
CA ASN A 56 3.15 0.12 19.35
C ASN A 56 2.84 1.11 18.19
N GLY A 57 3.80 1.40 17.32
CA GLY A 57 3.53 2.18 16.12
C GLY A 57 2.72 1.39 15.10
N VAL A 58 2.00 2.10 14.23
CA VAL A 58 1.07 1.49 13.27
C VAL A 58 1.28 2.01 11.85
N LEU A 59 0.93 1.17 10.87
CA LEU A 59 0.95 1.46 9.45
C LEU A 59 -0.49 1.48 8.92
N ILE A 60 -0.82 2.52 8.16
CA ILE A 60 -2.07 2.60 7.40
C ILE A 60 -1.72 2.86 5.93
N VAL A 61 -2.23 2.01 5.04
CA VAL A 61 -1.98 2.15 3.60
C VAL A 61 -3.28 2.00 2.83
N GLU A 62 -3.51 2.92 1.90
CA GLU A 62 -4.54 2.78 0.88
C GLU A 62 -4.01 1.84 -0.23
N VAL A 63 -4.89 1.05 -0.84
CA VAL A 63 -4.61 0.19 -2.01
C VAL A 63 -5.76 0.14 -3.02
N GLY A 64 -6.90 0.75 -2.70
CA GLY A 64 -8.08 0.80 -3.56
C GLY A 64 -8.43 -0.59 -4.15
N ASN A 65 -8.56 -0.65 -5.47
CA ASN A 65 -8.92 -1.85 -6.22
C ASN A 65 -7.87 -2.98 -6.12
N SER A 66 -6.63 -2.71 -5.71
CA SER A 66 -5.58 -3.72 -5.56
C SER A 66 -5.67 -4.48 -4.23
N ALA A 67 -6.69 -4.24 -3.40
CA ALA A 67 -6.90 -4.95 -2.13
C ALA A 67 -6.97 -6.48 -2.30
N GLU A 68 -7.69 -6.96 -3.32
CA GLU A 68 -7.80 -8.40 -3.60
C GLU A 68 -6.46 -9.00 -4.02
N ALA A 69 -5.73 -8.33 -4.91
CA ALA A 69 -4.39 -8.75 -5.32
C ALA A 69 -3.43 -8.82 -4.12
N LEU A 70 -3.50 -7.85 -3.21
CA LEU A 70 -2.68 -7.82 -2.00
C LEU A 70 -3.01 -8.97 -1.04
N MET A 71 -4.30 -9.29 -0.84
CA MET A 71 -4.71 -10.43 -0.02
C MET A 71 -4.27 -11.76 -0.64
N ASN A 72 -4.32 -11.87 -1.97
CA ASN A 72 -3.83 -13.06 -2.67
C ASN A 72 -2.30 -13.22 -2.56
N ALA A 73 -1.55 -12.11 -2.57
CA ALA A 73 -0.10 -12.12 -2.38
C ALA A 73 0.30 -12.49 -0.94
N TYR A 74 -0.51 -12.11 0.06
CA TYR A 74 -0.25 -12.37 1.47
C TYR A 74 -1.48 -12.94 2.21
N PRO A 75 -1.86 -14.19 1.92
CA PRO A 75 -3.12 -14.78 2.40
C PRO A 75 -3.16 -15.01 3.91
N THR A 76 -2.01 -14.96 4.59
CA THR A 76 -1.89 -15.16 6.04
C THR A 76 -1.54 -13.88 6.80
N ALA A 77 -1.38 -12.75 6.10
CA ALA A 77 -1.12 -11.47 6.75
C ALA A 77 -2.39 -10.95 7.45
N PRO A 78 -2.27 -10.39 8.67
CA PRO A 78 -3.41 -10.00 9.49
C PRO A 78 -3.94 -8.61 9.11
N PHE A 79 -4.25 -8.39 7.83
CA PHE A 79 -4.78 -7.11 7.37
C PHE A 79 -6.09 -6.77 8.06
N VAL A 80 -6.16 -5.59 8.68
CA VAL A 80 -7.40 -5.02 9.20
C VAL A 80 -7.88 -3.96 8.22
N TRP A 81 -8.94 -4.26 7.46
CA TRP A 81 -9.54 -3.33 6.52
C TRP A 81 -10.42 -2.30 7.25
N ILE A 82 -10.15 -1.01 6.98
CA ILE A 82 -10.86 0.11 7.62
C ILE A 82 -12.12 0.41 6.83
N GLU A 83 -13.26 0.44 7.53
CA GLU A 83 -14.55 0.86 6.97
C GLU A 83 -14.77 2.37 7.19
N PHE A 84 -15.15 3.09 6.13
CA PHE A 84 -15.41 4.53 6.20
C PHE A 84 -16.91 4.85 6.20
N ALA A 85 -17.34 5.70 7.13
CA ALA A 85 -18.74 6.12 7.26
C ALA A 85 -19.30 6.91 6.07
N ARG A 86 -18.43 7.45 5.19
CA ARG A 86 -18.80 8.28 4.04
C ARG A 86 -18.28 7.73 2.71
N GLY A 87 -18.14 6.40 2.62
CA GLY A 87 -17.59 5.73 1.45
C GLY A 87 -16.05 5.83 1.39
N GLY A 88 -15.46 5.04 0.50
CA GLY A 88 -14.03 4.74 0.47
C GLY A 88 -13.79 3.31 0.96
N ASP A 89 -12.88 2.61 0.29
CA ASP A 89 -12.50 1.23 0.54
C ASP A 89 -11.01 1.02 0.26
N GLY A 90 -10.52 -0.20 0.46
CA GLY A 90 -9.14 -0.56 0.16
C GLY A 90 -8.11 0.11 1.06
N VAL A 91 -8.45 0.55 2.28
CA VAL A 91 -7.46 1.03 3.26
C VAL A 91 -7.27 -0.03 4.33
N PHE A 92 -6.04 -0.45 4.57
CA PHE A 92 -5.71 -1.40 5.63
C PHE A 92 -4.89 -0.78 6.76
N PHE A 93 -4.93 -1.46 7.90
CA PHE A 93 -4.12 -1.21 9.08
C PHE A 93 -3.27 -2.45 9.41
N LEU A 94 -2.03 -2.21 9.85
CA LEU A 94 -1.17 -3.21 10.48
C LEU A 94 -0.39 -2.57 11.65
N SER A 95 -0.24 -3.30 12.75
CA SER A 95 0.68 -2.89 13.82
C SER A 95 2.14 -3.14 13.40
N ARG A 96 3.08 -2.49 14.09
CA ARG A 96 4.50 -2.82 13.94
C ARG A 96 4.76 -4.30 14.19
N ASP A 97 4.08 -4.92 15.15
CA ASP A 97 4.33 -6.32 15.50
C ASP A 97 3.81 -7.26 14.40
N ASP A 98 2.69 -6.93 13.76
CA ASP A 98 2.24 -7.64 12.56
C ASP A 98 3.30 -7.57 11.46
N LEU A 99 3.87 -6.38 11.22
CA LEU A 99 4.92 -6.19 10.22
C LEU A 99 6.18 -7.00 10.53
N VAL A 100 6.58 -7.07 11.81
CA VAL A 100 7.73 -7.86 12.25
C VAL A 100 7.47 -9.35 12.10
N ASN A 101 6.27 -9.81 12.46
CA ASN A 101 5.95 -11.25 12.46
C ASN A 101 5.71 -11.80 11.04
N HIS A 102 5.26 -10.98 10.11
CA HIS A 102 4.85 -11.42 8.77
C HIS A 102 5.78 -10.99 7.63
N PHE A 103 6.58 -9.93 7.79
CA PHE A 103 7.34 -9.33 6.68
C PHE A 103 8.82 -9.06 7.00
N ASN A 104 9.34 -9.57 8.11
CA ASN A 104 10.75 -9.45 8.51
C ASN A 104 11.58 -10.71 8.19
N SER A 105 11.40 -11.26 6.99
CA SER A 105 12.16 -12.39 6.44
C SER A 105 13.25 -11.94 5.47
#